data_AF-A0A227FQ64-F1
#
_entry.id   AF-A0A227FQ64-F1
#
_cell.length_a   1.000
_cell.length_b   1.000
_cell.length_c   1.000
_cell.angle_alpha   90.00
_cell.angle_beta   90.00
_cell.angle_gamma   90.00
#
_symmetry.space_group_name_H-M   'P 1'
#
loop_
_entity.id
_entity.type
_entity.pdbx_description
1 polymer ?
#
loop_
_entity_poly.entity_id
_entity_poly.type
_entity_poly.pdbx_seq_one_letter_code
_entity_poly.pdbx_strand_id
1 'polypeptide(L)' 'MTQINQERLVEHFCQLVRIDSESMNEKQIAETLAEQLGELGFTVHKLPVPEHISNGFNVYARLEGKKEG' A
#
# COMPACT_ATOMS: atom_id res chain seq x y z
N MET A 1 22.78 6.81 -7.12
CA MET A 1 21.79 6.11 -6.31
C MET A 1 21.16 7.13 -5.39
N THR A 2 19.84 7.24 -5.35
CA THR A 2 19.16 8.11 -4.37
C THR A 2 19.42 7.53 -2.98
N GLN A 3 19.89 8.36 -2.05
CA GLN A 3 20.09 7.95 -0.67
C GLN A 3 18.71 7.68 -0.05
N ILE A 4 18.49 6.46 0.44
CA ILE A 4 17.26 6.12 1.16
C ILE A 4 17.33 6.75 2.55
N ASN A 5 16.27 7.47 2.93
CA ASN A 5 16.11 7.96 4.29
C ASN A 5 15.76 6.78 5.21
N GLN A 6 16.72 6.38 6.05
CA GLN A 6 16.58 5.24 6.98
C GLN A 6 15.56 5.52 8.09
N GLU A 7 15.52 6.74 8.62
CA GLU A 7 14.58 7.13 9.67
C GLU A 7 13.15 6.99 9.16
N ARG A 8 12.85 7.56 7.99
CA ARG A 8 11.54 7.41 7.33
C ARG A 8 11.17 5.94 7.09
N LEU A 9 12.14 5.09 6.72
CA LEU A 9 11.90 3.67 6.49
C LEU A 9 11.49 2.96 7.80
N VAL A 10 12.19 3.23 8.89
CA VAL A 10 11.92 2.63 10.21
C VAL A 10 10.59 3.13 10.77
N GLU A 11 10.33 4.44 10.70
CA GLU A 11 9.07 5.03 11.15
C GLU A 11 7.88 4.44 10.41
N HIS A 12 7.99 4.32 9.08
CA HIS A 12 6.94 3.74 8.25
C HIS A 12 6.70 2.26 8.57
N PHE A 13 7.76 1.47 8.75
CA PHE A 13 7.63 0.08 9.19
C PHE A 13 6.90 -0.02 10.53
N CYS A 14 7.30 0.79 11.51
CA CYS A 14 6.67 0.85 12.83
C CYS A 14 5.19 1.25 12.78
N GLN A 15 4.78 2.08 11.83
CA GLN A 15 3.37 2.42 11.61
C GLN A 15 2.59 1.21 11.07
N LEU A 16 3.13 0.51 10.07
CA LEU A 16 2.46 -0.62 9.45
C LEU A 16 2.30 -1.82 10.39
N VAL A 17 3.33 -2.18 11.16
CA VAL A 17 3.26 -3.33 12.07
C VAL A 17 2.33 -3.14 13.27
N ARG A 18 1.83 -1.92 13.51
CA ARG A 18 0.81 -1.63 14.53
C ARG A 18 -0.61 -1.91 14.02
N ILE A 19 -0.76 -2.23 12.73
CA ILE A 19 -2.04 -2.56 12.13
C ILE A 19 -2.18 -4.07 12.15
N ASP A 20 -3.11 -4.58 12.96
CA ASP A 20 -3.47 -5.98 12.96
C ASP A 20 -3.98 -6.37 11.57
N SER A 21 -3.32 -7.36 10.96
CA SER A 21 -3.55 -7.79 9.58
C SER A 21 -3.44 -9.31 9.46
N GLU A 22 -4.03 -10.00 10.42
CA GLU A 22 -4.15 -11.46 10.38
C GLU A 22 -4.87 -11.90 9.10
N SER A 23 -4.58 -13.11 8.65
CA SER A 23 -5.19 -13.69 7.46
C SER A 23 -6.72 -13.56 7.49
N MET A 24 -7.31 -13.18 6.36
CA MET A 24 -8.72 -12.85 6.16
C MET A 24 -9.19 -11.50 6.73
N ASN A 25 -8.35 -10.78 7.50
CA ASN A 25 -8.66 -9.51 8.14
C ASN A 25 -7.77 -8.34 7.64
N GLU A 26 -7.42 -8.34 6.36
CA GLU A 26 -6.46 -7.41 5.76
C GLU A 26 -7.05 -6.04 5.38
N LYS A 27 -8.34 -5.79 5.60
CA LYS A 27 -9.00 -4.55 5.15
C LYS A 27 -8.29 -3.28 5.60
N GLN A 28 -7.94 -3.16 6.88
CA GLN A 28 -7.36 -1.94 7.43
C GLN A 28 -5.98 -1.65 6.81
N ILE A 29 -5.10 -2.66 6.76
CA ILE A 29 -3.77 -2.52 6.15
C ILE A 29 -3.88 -2.21 4.65
N ALA A 30 -4.84 -2.81 3.94
CA ALA A 30 -5.07 -2.56 2.52
C ALA A 30 -5.54 -1.11 2.25
N GLU A 31 -6.42 -0.57 3.10
CA GLU A 31 -6.85 0.82 3.03
C GLU A 31 -5.70 1.80 3.31
N THR A 32 -4.92 1.55 4.37
CA THR A 32 -3.75 2.39 4.71
C THR A 32 -2.71 2.41 3.59
N LEU A 33 -2.36 1.25 3.01
CA LEU A 33 -1.39 1.19 1.91
C LEU A 33 -1.90 1.89 0.65
N ALA A 34 -3.20 1.73 0.33
CA ALA A 34 -3.79 2.38 -0.84
C ALA A 34 -3.78 3.92 -0.72
N GLU A 35 -4.04 4.45 0.47
CA GLU A 35 -3.99 5.88 0.75
C GLU A 35 -2.54 6.41 0.65
N GLN A 36 -1.60 5.78 1.35
CA GLN A 36 -0.19 6.18 1.35
C GLN A 36 0.43 6.14 -0.06
N LEU A 37 0.10 5.13 -0.87
CA LEU A 37 0.57 5.05 -2.26
C LEU A 37 -0.06 6.15 -3.13
N GLY A 38 -1.33 6.49 -2.89
CA GLY A 38 -1.99 7.62 -3.54
C GLY A 38 -1.33 8.96 -3.22
N GLU A 39 -1.00 9.20 -1.95
CA GLU A 39 -0.28 10.41 -1.50
C GLU A 39 1.12 10.54 -2.13
N LEU A 40 1.77 9.41 -2.41
CA LEU A 40 3.05 9.35 -3.12
C LEU A 40 2.94 9.61 -4.63
N GLY A 41 1.73 9.84 -5.15
CA GLY A 41 1.46 10.17 -6.55
C GLY A 41 1.25 8.95 -7.45
N PHE A 42 1.01 7.76 -6.89
CA PHE A 42 0.62 6.60 -7.69
C PHE A 42 -0.87 6.64 -8.02
N THR A 43 -1.22 6.13 -9.19
CA THR A 43 -2.60 5.73 -9.50
C THR A 43 -2.85 4.38 -8.86
N VAL A 44 -3.79 4.31 -7.92
CA VAL A 44 -4.07 3.10 -7.14
C VAL A 44 -5.36 2.45 -7.60
N HIS A 45 -5.29 1.17 -7.95
CA HIS A 45 -6.44 0.32 -8.23
C HIS A 45 -6.62 -0.70 -7.11
N LYS A 46 -7.86 -0.83 -6.64
CA LYS A 46 -8.26 -1.80 -5.62
C LYS A 46 -8.98 -2.96 -6.33
N LEU A 47 -8.48 -4.18 -6.15
CA LEU A 47 -9.12 -5.38 -6.68
C LEU A 47 -9.74 -6.16 -5.52
N PRO A 48 -11.08 -6.17 -5.40
CA PRO A 48 -11.77 -6.94 -4.36
C PRO A 48 -11.41 -8.43 -4.44
N VAL A 49 -11.30 -9.04 -3.27
CA VAL A 49 -11.11 -10.48 -3.12
C VAL A 49 -12.44 -11.09 -2.65
N PRO A 50 -12.79 -12.32 -3.06
CA PRO A 50 -13.98 -12.99 -2.53
C PRO A 50 -13.99 -13.04 -1.00
N GLU A 51 -15.15 -12.79 -0.39
CA GLU A 51 -15.29 -12.66 1.08
C GLU A 51 -14.85 -13.91 1.86
N HIS A 52 -14.93 -15.09 1.25
CA HIS A 52 -14.46 -16.35 1.86
C HIS A 52 -12.93 -16.47 1.93
N ILE A 53 -12.20 -15.57 1.28
CA ILE A 53 -10.73 -15.52 1.25
C ILE A 53 -10.21 -14.36 2.10
N SER A 54 -10.85 -13.18 2.01
CA SER A 54 -10.42 -11.99 2.75
C SER A 54 -11.52 -10.93 2.79
N ASN A 55 -11.53 -10.10 3.84
CA ASN A 55 -12.34 -8.88 3.92
C ASN A 55 -11.70 -7.66 3.24
N GLY A 56 -10.49 -7.81 2.72
CA GLY A 56 -9.68 -6.76 2.09
C GLY A 56 -9.69 -6.79 0.56
N PHE A 57 -8.64 -6.22 -0.03
CA PHE A 57 -8.46 -6.13 -1.47
C PHE A 57 -6.97 -6.08 -1.83
N ASN A 58 -6.64 -6.51 -3.05
CA ASN A 58 -5.29 -6.32 -3.59
C ASN A 58 -5.10 -4.87 -4.03
N VAL A 59 -3.88 -4.34 -3.81
CA VAL A 59 -3.49 -2.97 -4.17
C VAL A 59 -2.55 -3.01 -5.36
N TYR A 60 -2.95 -2.38 -6.47
CA TYR A 60 -2.10 -2.16 -7.64
C TYR A 60 -1.81 -0.67 -7.76
N ALA A 61 -0.55 -0.29 -7.52
CA ALA A 61 -0.11 1.11 -7.63
C ALA A 61 0.76 1.29 -8.88
N ARG A 62 0.35 2.22 -9.75
CA ARG A 62 1.04 2.53 -11.00
C ARG A 62 1.56 3.97 -10.97
N LEU A 63 2.83 4.15 -11.30
CA LEU A 63 3.42 5.46 -11.56
C LEU A 63 3.53 5.65 -13.07
N GLU A 64 2.88 6.68 -13.60
CA GLU A 64 2.91 6.94 -15.05
C GLU A 64 4.31 7.33 -15.51
N GLY A 65 4.67 6.86 -16.70
CA GLY A 65 5.93 7.21 -17.36
C GLY A 65 5.93 8.70 -17.72
N LYS A 66 7.05 9.39 -17.45
CA LYS A 66 7.22 10.82 -17.74
C LYS A 66 7.81 11.13 -19.12
N LYS A 67 8.12 10.11 -19.92
CA LYS A 67 8.65 10.31 -21.28
C LYS A 67 7.50 10.27 -22.27
N GLU A 68 7.43 11.30 -23.11
CA GLU A 68 6.62 11.27 -24.33
C GLU A 68 7.25 10.25 -25.30
N GLY A 69 6.39 9.46 -25.93
CA GLY A 69 6.78 8.43 -26.91
C GLY A 69 7.15 9.01 -28.26
#